data_AF-A0A2D5BLF5-F1
#
_entry.id   AF-A0A2D5BLF5-F1
#
_cell.length_a   1.000
_cell.length_b   1.000
_cell.length_c   1.000
_cell.angle_alpha   90.00
_cell.angle_beta   90.00
_cell.angle_gamma   90.00
#
_symmetry.space_group_name_H-M   'P 1'
#
loop_
_entity.id
_entity.type
_entity.pdbx_description
1 polymer ?
#
loop_
_entity_poly.entity_id
_entity_poly.type
_entity_poly.pdbx_seq_one_letter_code
_entity_poly.pdbx_strand_id
1 'polypeptide(L)' 'MTEHPRCPACDRALPEPDSSMKSSGRGPEFPFCSKRCRLLDLDKWFTGSYVIPGPPVDTVDTDDRE' A
#
# COMPACT_ATOMS: atom_id res chain seq x y z
N MET A 1 5.03 -22.61 8.99
CA MET A 1 5.43 -21.51 8.09
C MET A 1 4.77 -20.26 8.65
N THR A 2 5.52 -19.47 9.41
CA THR A 2 4.99 -18.23 9.98
C THR A 2 5.06 -17.18 8.88
N GLU A 3 3.91 -16.66 8.44
CA GLU A 3 3.88 -15.65 7.37
C GLU A 3 4.15 -14.27 8.00
N HIS A 4 5.37 -13.76 7.78
CA HIS A 4 5.78 -12.47 8.33
C HIS A 4 5.16 -11.32 7.52
N PRO A 5 4.66 -10.26 8.15
CA PRO A 5 4.14 -9.10 7.43
C PRO A 5 5.25 -8.46 6.59
N ARG A 6 4.93 -8.08 5.35
CA ARG A 6 5.87 -7.44 4.42
C ARG A 6 5.61 -5.94 4.31
N CYS A 7 6.67 -5.18 4.04
CA CYS A 7 6.61 -3.75 3.78
C CYS A 7 5.83 -3.48 2.48
N PRO A 8 4.72 -2.71 2.50
CA PRO A 8 3.91 -2.46 1.29
C PRO A 8 4.65 -1.70 0.18
N ALA A 9 5.72 -0.97 0.52
CA ALA A 9 6.45 -0.13 -0.43
C ALA A 9 7.63 -0.84 -1.12
N CYS A 10 8.17 -1.93 -0.53
CA CYS A 10 9.40 -2.57 -1.04
C CYS A 10 9.51 -4.08 -0.77
N ASP A 11 8.44 -4.71 -0.28
CA ASP A 11 8.29 -6.16 -0.04
C ASP A 11 9.24 -6.80 0.98
N ARG A 12 10.09 -6.02 1.65
CA ARG A 12 10.95 -6.54 2.72
C ARG A 12 10.10 -7.14 3.85
N ALA A 13 10.41 -8.38 4.24
CA ALA A 13 9.83 -8.99 5.44
C ALA A 13 10.19 -8.15 6.67
N LEU A 14 9.18 -7.79 7.46
CA LEU A 14 9.37 -7.11 8.72
C LEU A 14 9.87 -8.12 9.77
N PRO A 15 10.67 -7.67 10.76
CA PRO A 15 11.07 -8.54 11.86
C PRO A 15 9.82 -9.03 12.59
N GLU A 16 9.85 -10.29 13.03
CA GLU A 16 8.79 -10.85 13.86
C GLU A 16 8.57 -9.98 15.09
N PRO A 17 7.31 -9.76 15.52
CA PRO A 17 7.06 -9.12 16.79
C PRO A 17 7.68 -10.02 17.85
N ASP A 18 8.80 -9.61 18.45
CA ASP A 18 9.26 -10.28 19.65
C ASP A 18 8.09 -10.28 20.65
N SER A 19 8.01 -11.32 21.48
CA SER A 19 6.89 -11.52 22.41
C SER A 19 6.72 -10.39 23.46
N SER A 20 7.47 -9.29 23.36
CA SER A 20 7.35 -8.11 24.21
C SER A 20 6.64 -6.92 23.55
N MET A 21 6.48 -6.90 22.21
CA MET A 21 5.81 -5.80 21.50
C MET A 21 4.38 -6.19 21.13
N LYS A 22 3.45 -5.81 22.01
CA LYS A 22 1.99 -5.93 21.83
C LYS A 22 1.59 -5.50 20.42
N SER A 23 0.58 -6.16 19.85
CA SER A 23 0.06 -5.98 18.48
C SER A 23 -0.28 -4.53 18.06
N SER A 24 -0.30 -3.60 19.01
CA SER A 24 -0.51 -2.16 18.85
C SER A 24 0.80 -1.34 18.73
N GLY A 25 1.96 -1.96 18.93
CA GLY A 25 3.25 -1.32 19.18
C GLY A 25 4.32 -1.70 18.16
N ARG A 26 3.98 -1.73 16.88
CA ARG A 26 5.00 -1.76 15.83
C ARG A 26 5.43 -0.30 15.67
N GLY A 27 6.72 0.01 15.76
CA GLY A 27 7.25 1.38 15.87
C GLY A 27 6.72 2.37 14.83
N PRO A 28 7.05 3.67 14.91
CA PRO A 28 6.36 4.75 14.19
C PRO A 28 6.29 4.61 12.66
N GLU A 29 7.12 3.73 12.08
CA GLU A 29 7.16 3.49 10.64
C GLU A 29 6.33 2.28 10.21
N PHE A 30 5.86 1.41 11.12
CA PHE A 30 5.00 0.28 10.73
C PHE A 30 3.70 0.79 10.05
N PRO A 31 3.26 0.21 8.91
CA PRO A 31 3.63 -1.08 8.30
C PRO A 31 4.86 -1.09 7.37
N PHE A 32 5.65 -0.02 7.36
CA PHE A 32 6.83 0.10 6.52
C PHE A 32 8.11 -0.27 7.27
N CYS A 33 9.14 -0.69 6.53
CA CYS A 33 10.44 -1.00 7.13
C CYS A 33 11.27 0.25 7.48
N SER A 34 10.83 1.45 7.09
CA SER A 34 11.53 2.73 7.34
C SER A 34 10.68 3.94 6.96
N LYS A 35 11.08 5.13 7.46
CA LYS A 35 10.56 6.44 7.04
C LYS A 35 10.58 6.66 5.52
N ARG A 36 11.64 6.20 4.85
CA ARG A 36 11.76 6.30 3.38
C ARG A 36 10.61 5.58 2.68
N CYS A 37 10.29 4.36 3.12
CA CYS A 37 9.22 3.55 2.52
C CYS A 37 7.83 4.16 2.77
N ARG A 38 7.60 4.76 3.94
CA ARG A 38 6.37 5.50 4.23
C ARG A 38 6.18 6.72 3.33
N LEU A 39 7.26 7.46 3.05
CA LEU A 39 7.22 8.62 2.16
C LEU A 39 7.00 8.23 0.69
N LEU A 40 7.58 7.11 0.23
CA LEU A 40 7.35 6.59 -1.12
C LEU A 40 5.90 6.13 -1.32
N ASP A 41 5.30 5.50 -0.30
CA ASP A 41 3.88 5.16 -0.31
C ASP A 41 3.02 6.42 -0.44
N LEU A 42 3.32 7.44 0.36
CA LEU A 42 2.63 8.73 0.31
C LEU A 42 2.75 9.43 -1.06
N ASP A 43 3.90 9.35 -1.72
CA ASP A 43 4.08 9.84 -3.10
C ASP A 43 3.17 9.09 -4.10
N LYS A 44 3.02 7.76 -3.96
CA LYS A 44 2.07 6.98 -4.77
C LYS A 44 0.62 7.43 -4.57
N TRP A 45 0.25 7.83 -3.35
CA TRP A 45 -1.06 8.43 -3.09
C TRP A 45 -1.23 9.77 -3.81
N PHE A 46 -0.25 10.67 -3.68
CA PHE A 46 -0.35 12.00 -4.30
C PHE A 46 -0.28 11.98 -5.82
N THR A 47 0.39 11.01 -6.41
CA THR A 47 0.51 10.85 -7.87
C THR A 47 -0.64 10.09 -8.50
N GLY A 48 -1.58 9.56 -7.69
CA GLY A 48 -2.67 8.72 -8.21
C GLY A 48 -2.20 7.36 -8.74
N SER A 49 -1.06 6.86 -8.26
CA SER A 49 -0.50 5.58 -8.70
C SER A 49 -1.31 4.36 -8.21
N TYR A 50 -2.17 4.54 -7.21
CA TYR A 50 -3.05 3.48 -6.71
C TYR A 50 -4.28 3.35 -7.61
N VAL A 51 -4.40 2.19 -8.27
CA VAL A 51 -5.51 1.87 -9.17
C VAL A 51 -6.23 0.61 -8.68
N ILE A 52 -7.57 0.64 -8.70
CA ILE A 52 -8.39 -0.55 -8.48
C ILE A 52 -8.78 -1.06 -9.88
N PRO A 53 -8.33 -2.24 -10.31
CA PRO A 53 -8.73 -2.79 -11.60
C PRO A 53 -10.25 -3.03 -11.59
N GLY A 54 -10.94 -2.40 -12.54
CA GLY A 54 -12.37 -2.61 -12.79
C GLY A 54 -12.59 -3.40 -14.08
N PRO A 55 -13.84 -3.84 -14.34
CA PRO A 55 -14.21 -4.28 -15.68
C PRO A 55 -13.91 -3.16 -16.69
N PRO A 56 -13.66 -3.49 -17.97
CA PRO A 56 -13.47 -2.48 -19.01
C PRO A 56 -14.66 -1.53 -19.02
N VAL A 57 -14.38 -0.24 -19.14
CA VAL A 57 -15.42 0.78 -19.27
C VAL A 57 -15.98 0.66 -20.67
N ASP A 58 -17.27 0.34 -20.80
CA ASP A 58 -17.98 0.46 -22.06
C ASP A 58 -17.93 1.94 -22.48
N THR A 59 -17.24 2.23 -23.59
CA THR A 59 -17.22 3.58 -24.15
C THR A 59 -18.62 3.88 -24.65
N VAL A 60 -19.41 4.64 -23.88
CA VAL A 60 -20.61 5.26 -24.42
C VAL A 60 -20.16 6.21 -25.52
N ASP A 61 -20.49 5.87 -26.75
CA ASP A 61 -20.33 6.75 -27.90
C ASP A 61 -21.18 8.00 -27.62
N THR A 62 -20.55 9.11 -27.24
CA THR A 62 -21.20 10.42 -27.22
C THR A 62 -21.33 10.90 -28.66
N ASP A 63 -22.20 10.25 -29.41
CA ASP A 63 -22.92 10.82 -30.55
C ASP A 63 -24.32 11.20 -30.03
N ASP A 64 -24.88 12.32 -30.50
CA ASP A 64 -26.10 13.00 -30.02
C ASP A 64 -25.98 13.92 -28.77
N ARG A 65 -25.57 15.18 -28.98
CA ARG A 65 -26.54 16.29 -29.18
C ARG A 65 -25.85 17.60 -29.59
N GLU A 66 -26.35 18.15 -30.71
CA GLU A 66 -26.17 19.52 -31.23
C GLU A 66 -26.57 20.62 -30.22
#